data_AF-A0A928I1R0-F1
#
_entry.id   AF-A0A928I1R0-F1
#
_cell.length_a   1.000
_cell.length_b   1.000
_cell.length_c   1.000
_cell.angle_alpha   90.00
_cell.angle_beta   90.00
_cell.angle_gamma   90.00
#
_symmetry.space_group_name_H-M   'P 1'
#
loop_
_entity.id
_entity.type
_entity.pdbx_description
1 polymer ?
#
loop_
_entity_poly.entity_id
_entity_poly.type
_entity_poly.pdbx_seq_one_letter_code
_entity_poly.pdbx_strand_id
1 'polypeptide(L)'
;MKIMVNPQELQNADFSKGFKGYTCAEVDKYIEYVLEQYTELYREHAELEKKVKILYAKLDEAKNDQNSISATIVNAQKMADEIVKDANDKANAINAAIKSSFDDIVEKYRIIIDREQRNLFQAQKDAIEFKVGILDGYKQQVRSLCELIPLDSIDDVNMRSVDEVVESAISTAGAKLGVHTENENNEAEVDTDQSSQSDEN
;
A
#
# COMPACT_ATOMS: atom_id res chain seq x y z
N MET A 1 -38.56 57.42 11.48
CA MET A 1 -38.12 57.38 12.89
C MET A 1 -38.95 58.41 13.63
N LYS A 2 -39.74 58.01 14.63
CA LYS A 2 -40.59 58.94 15.38
C LYS A 2 -39.65 59.81 16.22
N ILE A 3 -39.63 61.12 15.96
CA ILE A 3 -38.75 62.05 16.68
C ILE A 3 -39.25 62.07 18.12
N MET A 4 -38.43 61.52 19.01
CA MET A 4 -38.67 61.62 20.45
C MET A 4 -38.24 63.03 20.84
N VAL A 5 -39.20 63.84 21.28
CA VAL A 5 -38.99 65.24 21.72
C VAL A 5 -37.93 65.23 22.81
N ASN A 6 -36.97 66.14 22.79
CA ASN A 6 -35.95 66.16 23.84
C ASN A 6 -36.64 66.49 25.18
N PRO A 7 -36.33 65.82 26.30
CA PRO A 7 -36.87 66.20 27.61
C PRO A 7 -36.74 67.71 27.91
N GLN A 8 -35.67 68.36 27.45
CA GLN A 8 -35.48 69.81 27.58
C GLN A 8 -36.50 70.65 26.79
N GLU A 9 -37.04 70.14 25.68
CA GLU A 9 -38.09 70.80 24.90
C GLU A 9 -39.45 70.69 25.58
N LEU A 10 -39.71 69.60 26.31
CA LEU A 10 -40.90 69.42 27.15
C LEU A 10 -40.90 70.35 28.38
N GLN A 11 -39.72 70.69 28.90
CA GLN A 11 -39.57 71.60 30.04
C GLN A 11 -39.87 73.06 29.68
N ASN A 12 -39.67 73.46 28.42
CA ASN A 12 -39.89 74.83 27.94
C ASN A 12 -41.26 75.01 27.25
N ALA A 13 -42.22 74.12 27.51
CA ALA A 13 -43.53 74.18 26.88
C ALA A 13 -44.40 75.29 27.50
N ASP A 14 -44.71 76.33 26.71
CA ASP A 14 -45.60 77.42 27.12
C ASP A 14 -47.07 77.12 26.79
N PHE A 15 -47.98 77.40 27.73
CA PHE A 15 -49.42 77.22 27.56
C PHE A 15 -50.18 78.56 27.64
N SER A 16 -51.12 78.79 26.72
CA SER A 16 -51.97 79.99 26.71
C SER A 16 -53.07 79.94 27.78
N LYS A 17 -53.34 81.04 28.50
CA LYS A 17 -54.43 81.14 29.49
C LYS A 17 -55.79 81.41 28.82
N GLY A 18 -56.76 80.53 29.02
CA GLY A 18 -58.16 80.68 28.57
C GLY A 18 -59.13 81.02 29.72
N PHE A 19 -60.31 81.55 29.39
CA PHE A 19 -61.33 82.04 30.34
C PHE A 19 -61.90 80.96 31.30
N LYS A 20 -61.74 79.67 30.97
CA LYS A 20 -61.89 78.51 31.86
C LYS A 20 -60.71 77.59 31.59
N GLY A 21 -59.81 77.41 32.54
CA GLY A 21 -58.59 76.64 32.36
C GLY A 21 -58.17 75.90 33.62
N TYR A 22 -57.23 74.97 33.45
CA TYR A 22 -56.59 74.26 34.56
C TYR A 22 -55.73 75.22 35.39
N THR A 23 -55.60 74.92 36.68
CA THR A 23 -54.74 75.68 37.59
C THR A 23 -53.28 75.48 37.20
N CYS A 24 -52.50 76.55 37.00
CA CYS A 24 -51.08 76.45 36.63
C CYS A 24 -50.30 75.50 37.55
N ALA A 25 -50.52 75.59 38.87
CA ALA A 25 -49.81 74.76 39.85
C ALA A 25 -50.08 73.24 39.72
N GLU A 26 -51.29 72.82 39.31
CA GLU A 26 -51.60 71.40 39.10
C GLU A 26 -50.99 70.89 37.79
N VAL A 27 -51.00 71.73 36.75
CA VAL A 27 -50.40 71.43 35.46
C VAL A 27 -48.87 71.31 35.59
N ASP A 28 -48.23 72.25 36.28
CA ASP A 28 -46.77 72.26 36.49
C ASP A 28 -46.30 70.99 37.22
N LYS A 29 -47.00 70.60 38.30
CA LYS A 29 -46.68 69.38 39.06
C LYS A 29 -46.86 68.10 38.22
N TYR A 30 -47.86 68.07 37.34
CA TYR A 30 -48.06 66.94 36.43
C TYR A 30 -46.99 66.91 35.32
N ILE A 31 -46.59 68.08 34.80
CA ILE A 31 -45.50 68.19 33.83
C ILE A 31 -44.18 67.74 34.44
N GLU A 32 -43.85 68.11 35.68
CA GLU A 32 -42.65 67.61 36.37
C GLU A 32 -42.63 66.08 36.46
N TYR A 33 -43.75 65.46 36.84
CA TYR A 33 -43.87 64.00 36.89
C TYR A 33 -43.71 63.36 35.50
N VAL A 34 -44.37 63.90 34.48
CA VAL A 34 -44.26 63.39 33.10
C VAL A 34 -42.84 63.59 32.57
N LEU A 35 -42.18 64.69 32.91
CA LEU A 35 -40.80 64.99 32.51
C LEU A 35 -39.82 63.97 33.11
N GLU A 36 -39.97 63.64 34.39
CA GLU A 36 -39.14 62.64 35.07
C GLU A 36 -39.30 61.26 34.42
N GLN A 37 -40.55 60.79 34.25
CA GLN A 37 -40.83 59.50 33.62
C GLN A 37 -40.37 59.45 32.15
N TYR A 38 -40.53 60.56 31.42
CA TYR A 38 -40.10 60.67 30.04
C TYR A 38 -38.57 60.70 29.89
N THR A 39 -37.87 61.33 30.83
CA THR A 39 -36.40 61.35 30.85
C THR A 39 -35.83 59.94 31.08
N GLU A 40 -36.43 59.19 32.00
CA GLU A 40 -36.04 57.79 32.24
C GLU A 40 -36.31 56.93 31.02
N LEU A 41 -37.50 57.05 30.41
CA LEU A 41 -37.84 56.33 29.18
C LEU A 41 -36.89 56.69 28.02
N TYR A 42 -36.48 57.95 27.91
CA TYR A 42 -35.52 58.40 26.89
C TYR A 42 -34.14 57.78 27.10
N ARG A 43 -33.68 57.71 28.35
CA ARG A 43 -32.42 57.04 28.70
C ARG A 43 -32.47 55.55 28.39
N GLU A 44 -33.54 54.86 28.80
CA GLU A 44 -33.72 53.44 28.52
C GLU A 44 -33.75 53.17 27.01
N HIS A 45 -34.44 54.00 26.23
CA HIS A 45 -34.46 53.88 24.77
C HIS A 45 -33.06 54.02 24.16
N ALA A 46 -32.27 54.99 24.61
CA ALA A 46 -30.89 55.18 24.13
C ALA A 46 -29.99 53.98 24.51
N GLU A 47 -30.14 53.44 25.72
CA GLU A 47 -29.44 52.23 26.13
C GLU A 47 -29.86 51.00 25.32
N LEU A 48 -31.16 50.87 25.03
CA LEU A 48 -31.70 49.77 24.24
C LEU A 48 -31.22 49.85 22.78
N GLU A 49 -31.24 51.02 22.16
CA GLU A 49 -30.68 51.25 20.82
C GLU A 49 -29.19 50.87 20.78
N LYS A 50 -28.42 51.24 21.81
CA LYS A 50 -27.01 50.88 21.90
C LYS A 50 -26.84 49.35 22.00
N LYS A 51 -27.63 48.66 22.83
CA LYS A 51 -27.60 47.20 22.95
C LYS A 51 -27.94 46.54 21.61
N VAL A 52 -28.97 47.02 20.91
CA VAL A 52 -29.37 46.53 19.59
C VAL A 52 -28.23 46.67 18.58
N LYS A 53 -27.56 47.84 18.53
CA LYS A 53 -26.40 48.06 17.64
C LYS A 53 -25.25 47.10 17.93
N ILE A 54 -24.93 46.88 19.22
CA ILE A 54 -23.88 45.94 19.61
C ILE A 54 -24.25 44.51 19.22
N LEU A 55 -25.50 44.10 19.45
CA LEU A 55 -25.97 42.77 19.08
C LEU A 55 -25.93 42.54 17.57
N TYR A 56 -26.31 43.54 16.77
CA TYR A 56 -26.18 43.45 15.31
C TYR A 56 -24.72 43.34 14.88
N ALA A 57 -23.81 44.10 15.47
CA ALA A 57 -22.38 43.99 15.17
C ALA A 57 -21.83 42.60 15.50
N LYS A 58 -22.16 42.05 16.68
CA LYS A 58 -21.76 40.69 17.07
C LYS A 58 -22.37 39.61 16.18
N LEU A 59 -23.61 39.79 15.75
CA LEU A 59 -24.28 38.86 14.84
C LEU A 59 -23.59 38.85 13.47
N ASP A 60 -23.19 40.01 12.97
CA ASP A 60 -22.49 40.11 11.70
C ASP A 60 -21.08 39.50 11.77
N GLU A 61 -20.35 39.77 12.85
CA GLU A 61 -19.07 39.13 13.16
C GLU A 61 -19.21 37.59 13.20
N ALA A 62 -20.17 37.08 13.97
CA ALA A 62 -20.40 35.63 14.06
C ALA A 62 -20.77 34.99 12.71
N LYS A 63 -21.51 35.70 11.84
CA LYS A 63 -21.79 35.23 10.48
C LYS A 63 -20.53 35.19 9.61
N ASN A 64 -19.69 36.22 9.70
CA ASN A 64 -18.43 36.26 8.96
C ASN A 64 -17.48 35.15 9.41
N ASP A 65 -17.39 34.89 10.72
CA ASP A 65 -16.62 33.78 11.28
C ASP A 65 -17.15 32.43 10.81
N GLN A 66 -18.47 32.22 10.85
CA GLN A 66 -19.09 31.00 10.34
C GLN A 66 -18.77 30.78 8.85
N ASN A 67 -18.81 31.83 8.04
CA ASN A 67 -18.47 31.74 6.62
C ASN A 67 -16.98 31.38 6.42
N SER A 68 -16.08 31.97 7.20
CA SER A 68 -14.64 31.67 7.17
C SER A 68 -14.35 30.23 7.57
N ILE A 69 -14.99 29.74 8.65
CA ILE A 69 -14.88 28.35 9.10
C ILE A 69 -15.42 27.41 8.02
N SER A 70 -16.58 27.72 7.45
CA SER A 70 -17.19 26.91 6.39
C SER A 70 -16.28 26.81 5.16
N ALA A 71 -15.67 27.94 4.75
CA ALA A 71 -14.70 27.96 3.66
C ALA A 71 -13.44 27.13 4.00
N THR A 72 -12.96 27.22 5.24
CA THR A 72 -11.82 26.44 5.73
C THR A 72 -12.12 24.94 5.71
N ILE A 73 -13.30 24.51 6.15
CA ILE A 73 -13.72 23.10 6.12
C ILE A 73 -13.77 22.58 4.69
N VAL A 74 -14.36 23.34 3.75
CA VAL A 74 -14.42 22.94 2.34
C VAL A 74 -13.02 22.81 1.75
N ASN A 75 -12.11 23.74 2.06
CA ASN A 75 -10.73 23.64 1.61
C ASN A 75 -9.99 22.45 2.24
N ALA A 76 -10.22 22.18 3.52
CA ALA A 76 -9.64 21.01 4.20
C ALA A 76 -10.14 19.70 3.59
N GLN A 77 -11.43 19.61 3.24
CA GLN A 77 -12.01 18.46 2.53
C GLN A 77 -11.36 18.27 1.16
N LYS A 78 -11.26 19.32 0.34
CA LYS A 78 -10.58 19.25 -0.95
C LYS A 78 -9.12 18.81 -0.82
N MET A 79 -8.41 19.34 0.17
CA MET A 79 -7.03 18.96 0.42
C MET A 79 -6.91 17.50 0.86
N ALA A 80 -7.84 17.01 1.70
CA ALA A 80 -7.89 15.60 2.07
C ALA A 80 -8.13 14.69 0.85
N ASP A 81 -9.08 15.06 -0.03
CA ASP A 81 -9.36 14.34 -1.26
C ASP A 81 -8.13 14.33 -2.21
N GLU A 82 -7.44 15.46 -2.33
CA GLU A 82 -6.20 15.58 -3.09
C GLU A 82 -5.09 14.69 -2.53
N ILE A 83 -4.91 14.64 -1.20
CA ILE A 83 -3.93 13.75 -0.56
C ILE A 83 -4.26 12.28 -0.82
N VAL A 84 -5.53 11.89 -0.70
CA VAL A 84 -5.97 10.51 -0.97
C VAL A 84 -5.73 10.16 -2.44
N LYS A 85 -6.04 11.09 -3.36
CA LYS A 85 -5.79 10.90 -4.78
C LYS A 85 -4.30 10.76 -5.08
N ASP A 86 -3.45 11.66 -4.59
CA ASP A 86 -2.00 11.63 -4.79
C ASP A 86 -1.38 10.34 -4.21
N ALA A 87 -1.82 9.91 -3.03
CA ALA A 87 -1.40 8.65 -2.44
C ALA A 87 -1.79 7.44 -3.31
N ASN A 88 -3.01 7.41 -3.83
CA ASN A 88 -3.47 6.36 -4.74
C ASN A 88 -2.70 6.37 -6.06
N ASP A 89 -2.45 7.54 -6.64
CA ASP A 89 -1.70 7.69 -7.89
C ASP A 89 -0.25 7.21 -7.71
N LYS A 90 0.40 7.57 -6.58
CA LYS A 90 1.73 7.07 -6.22
C LYS A 90 1.74 5.57 -6.00
N ALA A 91 0.76 5.02 -5.27
CA ALA A 91 0.65 3.58 -5.07
C ALA A 91 0.47 2.84 -6.40
N ASN A 92 -0.38 3.34 -7.30
CA ASN A 92 -0.58 2.79 -8.63
C ASN A 92 0.70 2.86 -9.48
N ALA A 93 1.42 3.98 -9.43
CA ALA A 93 2.68 4.13 -10.14
C ALA A 93 3.75 3.15 -9.64
N ILE A 94 3.87 2.98 -8.31
CA ILE A 94 4.77 1.99 -7.71
C ILE A 94 4.37 0.58 -8.12
N ASN A 95 3.09 0.23 -8.04
CA ASN A 95 2.59 -1.08 -8.44
C ASN A 95 2.86 -1.36 -9.92
N ALA A 96 2.67 -0.37 -10.80
CA ALA A 96 2.98 -0.50 -12.22
C ALA A 96 4.47 -0.70 -12.47
N ALA A 97 5.33 0.07 -11.79
CA ALA A 97 6.79 -0.07 -11.89
C ALA A 97 7.28 -1.44 -11.39
N ILE A 98 6.72 -1.92 -10.28
CA ILE A 98 6.99 -3.26 -9.73
C ILE A 98 6.58 -4.33 -10.73
N LYS A 99 5.36 -4.26 -11.27
CA LYS A 99 4.88 -5.22 -12.29
C LYS A 99 5.79 -5.25 -13.52
N SER A 100 6.14 -4.09 -14.08
CA SER A 100 7.07 -4.01 -15.21
C SER A 100 8.43 -4.61 -14.88
N SER A 101 8.95 -4.35 -13.68
CA SER A 101 10.24 -4.90 -13.25
C SER A 101 10.18 -6.42 -13.07
N PHE A 102 9.07 -6.95 -12.54
CA PHE A 102 8.84 -8.39 -12.45
C PHE A 102 8.75 -9.03 -13.83
N ASP A 103 8.00 -8.43 -14.75
CA ASP A 103 7.88 -8.93 -16.12
C ASP A 103 9.26 -8.95 -16.82
N ASP A 104 10.07 -7.91 -16.65
CA ASP A 104 11.44 -7.85 -17.17
C ASP A 104 12.33 -8.94 -16.56
N ILE A 105 12.20 -9.19 -15.26
CA ILE A 105 12.96 -10.24 -14.56
C ILE A 105 12.54 -11.62 -15.09
N VAL A 106 11.24 -11.88 -15.18
CA VAL A 106 10.70 -13.15 -15.68
C VAL A 106 11.19 -13.40 -17.10
N GLU A 107 11.18 -12.39 -17.96
CA GLU A 107 11.65 -12.53 -19.34
C GLU A 107 13.15 -12.81 -19.41
N LYS A 108 13.97 -12.14 -18.60
CA LYS A 108 15.41 -12.46 -18.49
C LYS A 108 15.64 -13.92 -18.10
N TYR A 109 14.90 -14.42 -17.11
CA TYR A 109 15.04 -15.81 -16.67
C TYR A 109 14.55 -16.81 -17.71
N ARG A 110 13.47 -16.51 -18.45
CA ARG A 110 13.02 -17.34 -19.58
C ARG A 110 14.12 -17.49 -20.63
N ILE A 111 14.74 -16.38 -21.03
CA ILE A 111 15.84 -16.38 -22.01
C ILE A 111 17.04 -17.21 -21.50
N ILE A 112 17.37 -17.10 -20.21
CA ILE A 112 18.47 -17.87 -19.61
C ILE A 112 18.16 -19.37 -19.60
N ILE A 113 16.95 -19.76 -19.19
CA ILE A 113 16.51 -21.15 -19.17
C ILE A 113 16.56 -21.74 -20.59
N ASP A 114 16.02 -21.02 -21.58
CA ASP A 114 16.02 -21.48 -22.96
C ASP A 114 17.43 -21.58 -23.56
N ARG A 115 18.35 -20.69 -23.14
CA ARG A 115 19.76 -20.79 -23.51
C ARG A 115 20.41 -22.01 -22.87
N GLU A 116 20.18 -22.22 -21.57
CA GLU A 116 20.79 -23.33 -20.84
C GLU A 116 20.29 -24.69 -21.36
N GLN A 117 18.99 -24.80 -21.65
CA GLN A 117 18.42 -25.99 -22.28
C GLN A 117 19.07 -26.28 -23.65
N ARG A 118 19.28 -25.25 -24.47
CA ARG A 118 19.99 -25.41 -25.76
C ARG A 118 21.44 -25.84 -25.58
N ASN A 119 22.14 -25.27 -24.60
CA ASN A 119 23.52 -25.66 -24.30
C ASN A 119 23.60 -27.13 -23.85
N LEU A 120 22.70 -27.57 -22.97
CA LEU A 120 22.62 -28.95 -22.53
C LEU A 120 22.32 -29.89 -23.71
N PHE A 121 21.36 -29.52 -24.56
CA PHE A 121 21.04 -30.32 -25.75
C PHE A 121 22.24 -30.44 -26.70
N GLN A 122 22.96 -29.34 -26.94
CA GLN A 122 24.15 -29.36 -27.79
C GLN A 122 25.27 -30.21 -27.17
N ALA A 123 25.55 -30.06 -25.87
CA ALA A 123 26.56 -30.86 -25.18
C ALA A 123 26.22 -32.36 -25.18
N GLN A 124 24.93 -32.71 -25.02
CA GLN A 124 24.47 -34.10 -25.16
C GLN A 124 24.69 -34.64 -26.57
N LYS A 125 24.37 -33.84 -27.60
CA LYS A 125 24.61 -34.20 -29.00
C LYS A 125 26.10 -34.42 -29.26
N ASP A 126 26.95 -33.51 -28.83
CA ASP A 126 28.41 -33.60 -28.99
C ASP A 126 28.97 -34.83 -28.26
N ALA A 127 28.46 -35.16 -27.07
CA ALA A 127 28.85 -36.36 -26.34
C ALA A 127 28.45 -37.66 -27.07
N ILE A 128 27.27 -37.69 -27.70
CA ILE A 128 26.84 -38.81 -28.53
C ILE A 128 27.72 -38.92 -29.77
N GLU A 129 27.99 -37.81 -30.45
CA GLU A 129 28.88 -37.79 -31.62
C GLU A 129 30.29 -38.25 -31.27
N PHE A 130 30.84 -37.82 -30.13
CA PHE A 130 32.13 -38.28 -29.62
C PHE A 130 32.11 -39.78 -29.33
N LYS A 131 31.08 -40.29 -28.64
CA LYS A 131 30.93 -41.73 -28.37
C LYS A 131 30.89 -42.54 -29.67
N VAL A 132 30.13 -42.09 -30.67
CA VAL A 132 30.06 -42.75 -31.98
C VAL A 132 31.42 -42.71 -32.68
N GLY A 133 32.12 -41.58 -32.66
CA GLY A 133 33.44 -41.42 -33.26
C GLY A 133 34.50 -42.34 -32.64
N ILE A 134 34.51 -42.46 -31.31
CA ILE A 134 35.39 -43.39 -30.61
C ILE A 134 35.07 -44.85 -30.95
N LEU A 135 33.78 -45.22 -30.96
CA LEU A 135 33.37 -46.58 -31.35
C LEU A 135 33.74 -46.89 -32.81
N ASP A 136 33.62 -45.92 -33.72
CA ASP A 136 34.04 -46.11 -35.11
C ASP A 136 35.56 -46.24 -35.23
N GLY A 137 36.32 -45.42 -34.52
CA GLY A 137 37.78 -45.53 -34.42
C GLY A 137 38.23 -46.89 -33.90
N TYR A 138 37.61 -47.39 -32.82
CA TYR A 138 37.87 -48.74 -32.32
C TYR A 138 37.54 -49.82 -33.35
N LYS A 139 36.40 -49.70 -34.05
CA LYS A 139 36.05 -50.66 -35.12
C LYS A 139 37.06 -50.64 -36.25
N GLN A 140 37.57 -49.47 -36.65
CA GLN A 140 38.62 -49.34 -37.66
C GLN A 140 39.93 -49.97 -37.18
N GLN A 141 40.35 -49.70 -35.93
CA GLN A 141 41.55 -50.32 -35.34
C GLN A 141 41.43 -51.85 -35.29
N VAL A 142 40.29 -52.39 -34.86
CA VAL A 142 40.04 -53.84 -34.83
C VAL A 142 40.11 -54.42 -36.25
N ARG A 143 39.50 -53.76 -37.25
CA ARG A 143 39.59 -54.21 -38.64
C ARG A 143 41.04 -54.25 -39.14
N SER A 144 41.81 -53.18 -38.92
CA SER A 144 43.22 -53.14 -39.33
C SER A 144 44.06 -54.20 -38.61
N LEU A 145 43.80 -54.48 -37.33
CA LEU A 145 44.47 -55.56 -36.59
C LEU A 145 44.08 -56.94 -37.12
N CYS A 146 42.81 -57.17 -37.46
CA CYS A 146 42.35 -58.41 -38.11
C CYS A 146 42.95 -58.60 -39.51
N GLU A 147 43.24 -57.52 -40.24
CA GLU A 147 43.94 -57.59 -41.53
C GLU A 147 45.44 -57.89 -41.37
N LEU A 148 46.06 -57.43 -40.27
CA LEU A 148 47.48 -57.63 -39.98
C LEU A 148 47.79 -58.99 -39.31
N ILE A 149 46.79 -59.65 -38.73
CA ILE A 149 46.92 -60.94 -38.06
C ILE A 149 46.13 -61.99 -38.86
N PRO A 150 46.80 -62.92 -39.56
CA PRO A 150 46.13 -64.10 -40.11
C PRO A 150 45.47 -64.89 -38.97
N LEU A 151 44.16 -65.08 -39.02
CA LEU A 151 43.37 -65.82 -38.02
C LEU A 151 43.65 -67.35 -38.00
N ASP A 152 44.78 -67.80 -38.54
CA ASP A 152 45.20 -69.20 -38.53
C ASP A 152 46.29 -69.50 -37.46
N SER A 153 46.62 -68.55 -36.58
CA SER A 153 47.68 -68.75 -35.57
C SER A 153 47.45 -68.12 -34.20
N ILE A 154 46.21 -67.79 -33.83
CA ILE A 154 45.86 -67.43 -32.44
C ILE A 154 44.77 -68.38 -31.92
N ASP A 155 45.18 -69.60 -31.59
CA ASP A 155 44.35 -70.54 -30.81
C ASP A 155 44.52 -70.38 -29.29
N ASP A 156 45.39 -69.47 -28.81
CA ASP A 156 45.69 -69.32 -27.38
C ASP A 156 45.65 -67.86 -26.90
N VAL A 157 44.51 -67.19 -27.05
CA VAL A 157 44.19 -66.02 -26.22
C VAL A 157 42.96 -66.34 -25.39
N ASN A 158 43.21 -66.79 -24.16
CA ASN A 158 42.19 -66.92 -23.12
C ASN A 158 41.64 -65.53 -22.80
N MET A 159 40.53 -65.18 -23.44
CA MET A 159 39.77 -63.97 -23.15
C MET A 159 39.08 -64.18 -21.80
N ARG A 160 39.72 -63.72 -20.71
CA ARG A 160 39.13 -63.76 -19.37
C ARG A 160 37.76 -63.10 -19.43
N SER A 161 36.74 -63.78 -18.93
CA SER A 161 35.38 -63.26 -18.96
C SER A 161 35.32 -61.93 -18.20
N VAL A 162 34.43 -61.05 -18.63
CA VAL A 162 34.22 -59.75 -17.97
C VAL A 162 33.93 -59.94 -16.47
N ASP A 163 33.23 -61.02 -16.11
CA ASP A 163 32.92 -61.39 -14.73
C ASP A 163 34.18 -61.70 -13.88
N GLU A 164 35.18 -62.40 -14.43
CA GLU A 164 36.44 -62.66 -13.72
C GLU A 164 37.26 -61.38 -13.48
N VAL A 165 37.24 -60.46 -14.44
CA VAL A 165 37.93 -59.18 -14.31
C VAL A 165 37.25 -58.30 -13.27
N VAL A 166 35.90 -58.29 -13.27
CA VAL A 166 35.08 -57.59 -12.28
C VAL A 166 35.31 -58.13 -10.87
N GLU A 167 35.33 -59.45 -10.66
CA GLU A 167 35.66 -60.04 -9.35
C GLU A 167 37.06 -59.67 -8.87
N SER A 168 38.06 -59.70 -9.75
CA SER A 168 39.43 -59.32 -9.38
C SER A 168 39.55 -57.85 -8.99
N ALA A 169 38.78 -56.97 -9.65
CA ALA A 169 38.74 -55.55 -9.35
C ALA A 169 38.00 -55.26 -8.04
N ILE A 170 36.88 -55.95 -7.78
CA ILE A 170 36.12 -55.86 -6.52
C ILE A 170 36.97 -56.35 -5.34
N SER A 171 37.67 -57.49 -5.48
CA SER A 171 38.55 -58.00 -4.43
C SER A 171 39.74 -57.07 -4.17
N THR A 172 40.35 -56.50 -5.22
CA THR A 172 41.47 -55.57 -5.07
C THR A 172 41.02 -54.23 -4.46
N ALA A 173 39.83 -53.75 -4.83
CA ALA A 173 39.22 -52.56 -4.23
C ALA A 173 38.85 -52.80 -2.76
N GLY A 174 38.25 -53.95 -2.43
CA GLY A 174 37.92 -54.35 -1.06
C GLY A 174 39.15 -54.46 -0.16
N ALA A 175 40.25 -55.03 -0.67
CA ALA A 175 41.52 -55.13 0.05
C ALA A 175 42.20 -53.76 0.29
N LYS A 176 42.04 -52.80 -0.63
CA LYS A 176 42.58 -51.44 -0.48
C LYS A 176 41.71 -50.51 0.37
N LEU A 177 40.40 -50.78 0.48
CA LEU A 177 39.44 -49.92 1.18
C LEU A 177 39.08 -50.41 2.59
N GLY A 178 39.50 -51.60 3.03
CA GLY A 178 39.34 -52.04 4.42
C GLY A 178 37.88 -52.06 4.90
N VAL A 179 36.93 -52.39 4.02
CA VAL A 179 35.50 -52.44 4.36
C VAL A 179 35.09 -53.90 4.60
N HIS A 180 34.85 -54.24 5.87
CA HIS A 180 34.01 -55.38 6.25
C HIS A 180 32.62 -55.17 5.67
N THR A 181 32.17 -56.06 4.77
CA THR A 181 30.76 -56.18 4.41
C THR A 181 30.04 -56.97 5.48
N GLU A 182 29.40 -56.28 6.43
CA GLU A 182 28.23 -56.83 7.12
C GLU A 182 26.99 -56.39 6.34
N ASN A 183 26.35 -57.39 5.74
CA ASN A 183 25.05 -57.29 5.13
C ASN A 183 24.10 -58.02 6.07
N GLU A 184 23.16 -57.32 6.71
CA GLU A 184 21.93 -57.93 7.22
C GLU A 184 20.86 -56.87 7.50
N ASN A 185 19.93 -56.78 6.54
CA ASN A 185 18.48 -56.81 6.74
C ASN A 185 17.87 -56.03 7.91
N ASN A 186 17.11 -54.97 7.59
CA ASN A 186 15.82 -54.77 8.24
C ASN A 186 14.83 -54.05 7.31
N GLU A 187 13.89 -54.82 6.77
CA GLU A 187 12.63 -54.34 6.19
C GLU A 187 11.58 -54.14 7.30
N ALA A 188 10.60 -53.27 7.01
CA ALA A 188 9.40 -52.92 7.79
C ALA A 188 9.64 -51.93 8.96
N GLU A 189 8.89 -50.84 9.13
CA GLU A 189 7.47 -50.57 8.84
C GLU A 189 7.26 -49.15 8.29
N VAL A 190 6.42 -49.04 7.26
CA VAL A 190 5.78 -47.79 6.85
C VAL A 190 4.42 -47.79 7.53
N ASP A 191 4.27 -47.03 8.61
CA ASP A 191 2.97 -46.72 9.19
C ASP A 191 2.45 -45.42 8.57
N THR A 192 1.28 -45.54 7.96
CA THR A 192 0.51 -44.48 7.32
C THR A 192 -0.62 -44.18 8.28
N ASP A 193 -0.63 -43.02 8.94
CA ASP A 193 -1.92 -42.35 9.10
C ASP A 193 -1.84 -40.84 9.39
N GLN A 194 -2.95 -40.24 8.98
CA GLN A 194 -3.26 -38.85 8.73
C GLN A 194 -3.19 -37.91 9.95
N SER A 195 -2.84 -36.65 9.68
CA SER A 195 -3.44 -35.51 10.38
C SER A 195 -3.47 -34.31 9.45
N SER A 196 -4.68 -34.06 8.95
CA SER A 196 -5.08 -32.93 8.14
C SER A 196 -5.08 -31.64 8.96
N GLN A 197 -4.63 -30.58 8.30
CA GLN A 197 -5.19 -29.22 8.30
C GLN A 197 -5.96 -28.77 9.56
N SER A 198 -5.41 -27.76 10.22
CA SER A 198 -6.18 -26.79 11.00
C SER A 198 -5.61 -25.39 10.74
N ASP A 199 -6.06 -24.77 9.65
CA ASP A 199 -6.07 -23.33 9.47
C ASP A 199 -7.46 -22.83 9.88
N GLU A 200 -7.58 -22.22 11.07
CA GLU A 200 -8.62 -21.24 11.41
C GLU A 200 -8.27 -20.57 12.74
N ASN A 201 -7.65 -19.38 12.67
CA ASN A 201 -8.01 -18.18 13.46
C ASN A 201 -7.20 -16.96 13.00
#